data_AF-A0A835X2A1-F1
#
_entry.id   AF-A0A835X2A1-F1
#
_cell.length_a   1.000
_cell.length_b   1.000
_cell.length_c   1.000
_cell.angle_alpha   90.00
_cell.angle_beta   90.00
_cell.angle_gamma   90.00
#
_symmetry.space_group_name_H-M   'P 1'
#
loop_
_entity.id
_entity.type
_entity.pdbx_description
1 polymer ?
#
loop_
_entity_poly.entity_id
_entity_poly.type
_entity_poly.pdbx_seq_one_letter_code
_entity_poly.pdbx_strand_id
1 'polypeptide(L)' 'MNRTNQSTVIKEAINSYLDKGISDKQDIYTKVVDDLGVPRPTVRRVARDLRNELLEKIKILQSEVPKPVEPSKEQE' A
#
# COMPACT_ATOMS: atom_id res chain seq x y z
N MET A 1 -22.78 -1.41 -17.90
CA MET A 1 -21.31 -1.41 -18.09
C MET A 1 -20.66 -1.29 -16.73
N ASN A 2 -20.23 -2.41 -16.16
CA ASN A 2 -19.48 -2.44 -14.91
C ASN A 2 -18.15 -1.75 -15.13
N ARG A 3 -18.09 -0.46 -14.81
CA ARG A 3 -16.87 0.33 -14.75
C ARG A 3 -16.11 -0.17 -13.52
N THR A 4 -15.47 -1.33 -13.61
CA THR A 4 -14.56 -1.82 -12.59
C THR A 4 -13.58 -0.67 -12.34
N ASN A 5 -13.64 -0.08 -11.15
CA ASN A 5 -12.92 1.15 -10.86
C ASN A 5 -11.43 0.84 -11.09
N GLN A 6 -10.82 1.48 -12.09
CA GLN A 6 -9.43 1.24 -12.47
C GLN A 6 -8.48 1.34 -11.26
N SER A 7 -8.82 2.21 -10.29
CA SER A 7 -8.13 2.32 -9.01
C SER A 7 -8.16 1.02 -8.20
N THR A 8 -9.32 0.36 -8.10
CA THR A 8 -9.49 -0.93 -7.40
C THR A 8 -8.62 -2.01 -8.03
N VAL A 9 -8.67 -2.15 -9.37
CA VAL A 9 -7.85 -3.15 -10.08
C VAL A 9 -6.36 -2.90 -9.86
N ILE A 10 -5.92 -1.64 -9.90
CA ILE A 10 -4.52 -1.28 -9.63
C ILE A 10 -4.14 -1.60 -8.18
N LYS A 11 -5.01 -1.32 -7.19
CA LYS A 11 -4.78 -1.66 -5.78
C LYS A 11 -4.63 -3.16 -5.57
N GLU A 12 -5.51 -3.95 -6.19
CA GLU A 12 -5.47 -5.41 -6.13
C GLU A 12 -4.19 -5.96 -6.74
N ALA A 13 -3.77 -5.43 -7.90
CA ALA A 13 -2.50 -5.81 -8.51
C ALA A 13 -1.30 -5.47 -7.61
N ILE A 14 -1.26 -4.27 -7.04
CA ILE A 14 -0.21 -3.86 -6.10
C ILE A 14 -0.17 -4.80 -4.89
N ASN A 15 -1.32 -5.09 -4.26
CA ASN A 15 -1.38 -6.02 -3.14
C ASN A 15 -0.91 -7.43 -3.54
N SER A 16 -1.33 -7.95 -4.69
CA SER A 16 -0.86 -9.25 -5.18
C SER A 16 0.66 -9.32 -5.31
N TYR A 17 1.31 -8.22 -5.74
CA TYR A 17 2.76 -8.15 -5.82
C TYR A 17 3.45 -8.06 -4.45
N LEU A 18 2.84 -7.33 -3.50
CA LEU A 18 3.31 -7.29 -2.12
C LEU A 18 3.16 -8.67 -1.44
N ASP A 19 2.05 -9.37 -1.66
CA ASP A 19 1.79 -10.71 -1.13
C ASP A 19 2.74 -11.76 -1.72
N LYS A 20 3.18 -11.58 -2.97
CA LYS A 20 4.25 -12.38 -3.61
C LYS A 20 5.65 -12.10 -3.02
N GLY A 21 5.77 -11.15 -2.10
CA GLY A 21 7.02 -10.80 -1.44
C GLY A 21 7.88 -9.80 -2.23
N ILE A 22 7.35 -9.16 -3.28
CA ILE A 22 8.10 -8.10 -3.96
C ILE A 22 8.09 -6.87 -3.04
N SER A 23 9.26 -6.50 -2.53
CA SER A 23 9.45 -5.33 -1.67
C SER A 23 9.98 -4.11 -2.40
N ASP A 24 10.48 -4.27 -3.64
CA ASP A 24 10.97 -3.15 -4.44
C ASP A 24 9.79 -2.37 -5.06
N LYS A 25 9.63 -1.15 -4.59
CA LYS A 25 8.55 -0.24 -5.03
C LYS A 25 8.59 0.07 -6.53
N GLN A 26 9.78 0.19 -7.12
CA GLN A 26 9.92 0.49 -8.55
C GLN A 26 9.62 -0.75 -9.39
N ASP A 27 10.01 -1.93 -8.93
CA ASP A 27 9.67 -3.19 -9.59
C ASP A 27 8.16 -3.40 -9.59
N ILE A 28 7.47 -3.23 -8.45
CA ILE A 28 6.01 -3.28 -8.38
C ILE A 28 5.38 -2.32 -9.39
N TYR A 29 5.88 -1.08 -9.50
CA TYR A 29 5.33 -0.12 -10.47
C TYR A 29 5.53 -0.56 -11.91
N THR A 30 6.71 -1.09 -12.24
CA THR A 30 7.00 -1.62 -13.58
C THR A 30 6.07 -2.79 -13.90
N LYS A 31 5.98 -3.78 -13.00
CA LYS A 31 5.14 -4.97 -13.16
C LYS A 31 3.65 -4.63 -13.32
N VAL A 32 3.13 -3.70 -12.53
CA VAL A 32 1.73 -3.25 -12.64
C VAL A 32 1.47 -2.50 -13.95
N VAL A 33 2.44 -1.73 -14.45
CA VAL A 33 2.33 -1.06 -15.76
C VAL A 33 2.34 -2.10 -16.88
N ASP A 34 3.24 -3.07 -16.82
CA ASP A 34 3.38 -4.12 -17.83
C ASP A 34 2.14 -5.01 -17.91
N ASP A 35 1.57 -5.39 -16.75
CA ASP A 35 0.40 -6.27 -16.68
C ASP A 35 -0.92 -5.59 -17.05
N LEU A 36 -1.15 -4.37 -16.55
CA LEU A 36 -2.44 -3.69 -16.71
C LEU A 36 -2.44 -2.68 -17.86
N GLY A 37 -1.28 -2.39 -18.47
CA GLY A 37 -1.13 -1.40 -19.53
C GLY A 37 -1.44 0.04 -19.10
N VAL A 38 -1.44 0.32 -17.79
CA VAL A 38 -1.82 1.63 -17.24
C VAL A 38 -0.62 2.57 -17.14
N PRO A 39 -0.79 3.90 -17.25
CA PRO A 39 0.32 4.84 -17.11
C PRO A 39 0.96 4.78 -15.72
N ARG A 40 2.30 4.81 -15.66
CA ARG A 40 3.08 4.86 -14.41
C ARG A 40 2.66 6.00 -13.46
N PRO A 41 2.31 7.23 -13.93
CA PRO A 41 1.76 8.26 -13.06
C PRO A 41 0.46 7.84 -12.34
N THR A 42 -0.40 7.09 -13.02
CA THR A 42 -1.65 6.56 -12.44
C THR A 42 -1.35 5.54 -11.36
N VAL A 43 -0.43 4.59 -11.61
CA VAL A 43 0.00 3.60 -10.61
C VAL A 43 0.58 4.30 -9.38
N ARG A 44 1.44 5.30 -9.57
CA ARG A 44 2.04 6.06 -8.46
C ARG A 44 0.99 6.80 -7.63
N ARG A 45 -0.04 7.35 -8.26
CA ARG A 45 -1.15 8.00 -7.55
C ARG A 45 -1.91 6.98 -6.71
N VAL A 46 -2.36 5.89 -7.33
CA VAL A 46 -3.14 4.85 -6.65
C VAL A 46 -2.33 4.17 -5.54
N ALA A 47 -1.02 3.96 -5.72
CA ALA A 47 -0.15 3.44 -4.67
C ALA A 47 -0.06 4.36 -3.45
N ARG A 48 -0.08 5.70 -3.66
CA ARG A 48 -0.12 6.66 -2.55
C ARG A 48 -1.46 6.60 -1.82
N ASP A 49 -2.57 6.50 -2.56
CA ASP A 49 -3.91 6.39 -1.99
C ASP A 49 -4.02 5.10 -1.16
N LEU A 50 -3.57 3.97 -1.70
CA LEU A 50 -3.52 2.68 -1.02
C LEU A 50 -2.70 2.75 0.27
N ARG A 51 -1.52 3.39 0.22
CA ARG A 51 -0.69 3.58 1.42
C ARG A 51 -1.44 4.36 2.50
N ASN A 52 -2.12 5.45 2.13
CA ASN A 52 -2.86 6.26 3.10
C ASN A 52 -4.00 5.45 3.74
N GLU A 53 -4.73 4.66 2.94
CA GLU A 53 -5.78 3.76 3.42
C GLU A 53 -5.25 2.70 4.39
N LEU A 54 -4.09 2.10 4.08
CA LEU A 54 -3.45 1.12 4.96
C LEU A 54 -2.99 1.77 6.28
N LEU A 55 -2.40 2.96 6.23
CA LEU A 55 -1.99 3.70 7.44
C LEU A 55 -3.19 4.07 8.31
N GLU A 56 -4.32 4.45 7.71
CA GLU A 56 -5.55 4.73 8.45
C GLU A 56 -6.09 3.47 9.15
N LYS A 57 -6.13 2.33 8.45
CA LYS A 57 -6.49 1.04 9.04
C LYS A 57 -5.56 0.64 10.19
N ILE A 58 -4.24 0.79 10.00
CA ILE A 58 -3.25 0.53 11.05
C ILE A 58 -3.51 1.41 12.26
N LYS A 59 -3.77 2.71 12.07
CA LYS A 59 -4.07 3.64 13.16
C LYS A 59 -5.31 3.22 13.96
N ILE A 60 -6.37 2.77 13.29
CA ILE A 60 -7.59 2.27 13.94
C ILE A 60 -7.28 1.01 14.75
N LEU A 61 -6.63 0.00 14.14
CA LEU A 61 -6.31 -1.26 14.82
C LEU A 61 -5.33 -1.07 15.99
N GLN A 62 -4.40 -0.12 15.88
CA GLN A 62 -3.50 0.25 16.98
C GLN A 62 -4.19 1.05 18.08
N SER A 63 -5.31 1.72 17.79
CA SER A 63 -6.04 2.47 18.83
C SER A 63 -6.74 1.56 19.84
N GLU A 64 -7.05 0.32 19.47
CA GLU A 64 -7.62 -0.70 20.35
C GLU A 64 -6.56 -1.39 21.22
N VAL A 65 -5.29 -1.34 20.82
CA VAL A 65 -4.16 -1.85 21.61
C VAL A 65 -3.64 -0.70 22.48
N PRO A 66 -3.84 -0.68 23.80
CA PRO A 66 -3.19 0.31 24.66
C PRO A 66 -1.69 0.22 24.39
N LYS A 67 -1.08 1.35 23.99
CA LYS A 67 0.34 1.44 23.63
C LYS A 67 1.15 0.59 24.62
N PRO A 68 1.90 -0.42 24.17
CA PRO A 68 2.92 -0.99 25.04
C PRO A 68 3.85 0.16 25.38
N VAL A 69 3.98 0.41 26.69
CA VAL A 69 4.93 1.35 27.27
C VAL A 69 6.27 1.20 26.54
N GLU A 70 6.65 2.23 25.77
CA GLU A 70 8.02 2.34 25.29
C GLU A 70 8.91 2.44 26.54
N PRO A 71 9.90 1.55 26.76
CA PRO A 71 10.91 1.83 27.75
C PRO A 71 11.64 3.08 27.28
N SER A 72 11.40 4.18 27.98
CA SER A 72 12.14 5.43 27.86
C SER A 72 13.62 5.09 27.72
N LYS A 73 14.25 5.57 26.65
CA LYS A 73 15.71 5.57 26.56
C LYS A 73 16.25 6.30 27.79
N GLU A 74 16.78 5.53 28.72
CA GLU A 74 17.69 6.04 29.74
C GLU A 74 18.90 6.62 29.02
N GLN A 75 19.20 7.86 29.37
CA GLN A 75 20.37 8.59 28.90
C GLN A 75 21.60 7.96 29.55
N GLU A 76 22.60 7.57 28.75
CA GLU A 76 23.98 7.40 29.19
C GLU A 76 24.89 8.18 28.25
#